data_AF-F0S7R8-F1
#
_entry.id   AF-F0S7R8-F1
#
_cell.length_a   1.000
_cell.length_b   1.000
_cell.length_c   1.000
_cell.angle_alpha   90.00
_cell.angle_beta   90.00
_cell.angle_gamma   90.00
#
_symmetry.space_group_name_H-M   'P 1'
#
loop_
_entity.id
_entity.type
_entity.pdbx_description
1 polymer ?
#
loop_
_entity_poly.entity_id
_entity_poly.type
_entity_poly.pdbx_seq_one_letter_code
_entity_poly.pdbx_strand_id
1 'polypeptide(L)'
;MIKMNLKRTLAVASALSVATLFAQAQETVKVFGGAKQYRTWSIGVNAGVLSPIIPFGTNDYSEWDANLGYGLFVKKQLAPYFALKLDAHRGELSASNKAGQSFSTDLNYAASLKGVVNVGSISFLQKQNSLGFFVQAGAGLTGYDPGDAAGERSELFIPVGVGVNIKLGQVVALNLGYDANFLDADNIEGGQGWLNGSANKDRWSYGYAGLEFTLGSKAKPSLQWNNAISTLYDELKDPALRNDVEQLKSRTSAVEGQVDNLKKDSDGDGVSDQFDKCPNTPSGTKVDGAGCPLIVPQAK
;
A
#
# COMPACT_ATOMS: atom_id res chain seq x y z
N MET A 1 -74.26 -5.67 -9.90
CA MET A 1 -73.97 -4.25 -9.64
C MET A 1 -73.00 -4.14 -8.48
N ILE A 2 -71.98 -3.32 -8.67
CA ILE A 2 -70.66 -3.34 -8.02
C ILE A 2 -70.72 -2.82 -6.57
N LYS A 3 -70.16 -3.57 -5.61
CA LYS A 3 -69.86 -3.09 -4.24
C LYS A 3 -68.43 -2.55 -4.22
N MET A 4 -68.29 -1.25 -3.99
CA MET A 4 -67.02 -0.54 -3.87
C MET A 4 -66.77 -0.24 -2.39
N ASN A 5 -65.71 -0.80 -1.81
CA ASN A 5 -65.32 -0.60 -0.41
C ASN A 5 -64.36 0.59 -0.31
N LEU A 6 -64.81 1.66 0.34
CA LEU A 6 -64.03 2.86 0.62
C LEU A 6 -63.56 2.83 2.08
N LYS A 7 -62.27 2.52 2.30
CA LYS A 7 -61.59 2.77 3.58
C LYS A 7 -60.28 3.53 3.34
N ARG A 8 -60.36 4.84 3.52
CA ARG A 8 -59.30 5.79 3.89
C ARG A 8 -60.00 6.67 4.94
N THR A 9 -59.49 6.96 6.14
CA THR A 9 -58.23 7.65 6.48
C THR A 9 -58.22 7.75 8.01
N LEU A 10 -57.13 7.41 8.70
CA LEU A 10 -56.51 8.19 9.79
C LEU A 10 -55.43 7.35 10.49
N ALA A 11 -54.19 7.86 10.50
CA ALA A 11 -53.19 7.80 11.56
C ALA A 11 -51.78 7.91 10.93
N VAL A 12 -51.42 9.13 10.55
CA VAL A 12 -50.03 9.55 10.38
C VAL A 12 -49.55 9.97 11.78
N ALA A 13 -48.75 9.11 12.43
CA ALA A 13 -47.78 9.45 13.47
C ALA A 13 -47.17 8.14 14.00
N SER A 14 -45.88 8.16 14.32
CA SER A 14 -45.04 7.06 14.86
C SER A 14 -44.46 6.05 13.86
N ALA A 15 -43.62 6.55 12.94
CA ALA A 15 -42.48 5.78 12.42
C ALA A 15 -41.22 6.65 12.53
N LEU A 16 -40.88 7.03 13.76
CA LEU A 16 -39.66 7.76 14.09
C LEU A 16 -39.00 7.10 15.30
N SER A 17 -38.60 5.84 15.15
CA SER A 17 -37.73 5.16 16.09
C SER A 17 -37.19 3.86 15.48
N VAL A 18 -35.88 3.67 15.62
CA VAL A 18 -35.08 2.50 15.20
C VAL A 18 -34.63 2.50 13.73
N ALA A 19 -33.83 3.50 13.36
CA ALA A 19 -32.80 3.37 12.33
C ALA A 19 -31.42 3.70 12.96
N THR A 20 -31.10 3.01 14.04
CA THR A 20 -29.73 2.88 14.58
C THR A 20 -29.42 1.39 14.61
N LEU A 21 -28.19 1.00 14.26
CA LEU A 21 -27.74 -0.32 13.75
C LEU A 21 -27.92 -0.34 12.22
N PHE A 22 -26.96 0.07 11.39
CA PHE A 22 -25.61 -0.46 11.30
C PHE A 22 -24.62 0.66 10.95
N ALA A 23 -23.95 1.23 11.95
CA ALA A 23 -22.59 1.70 11.71
C ALA A 23 -21.73 0.43 11.69
N GLN A 24 -21.50 -0.14 10.50
CA GLN A 24 -20.40 -1.10 10.37
C GLN A 24 -19.14 -0.31 10.75
N ALA A 25 -18.59 -0.61 11.92
CA ALA A 25 -17.25 -0.19 12.27
C ALA A 25 -16.31 -0.76 11.21
N GLN A 26 -16.01 0.04 10.20
CA GLN A 26 -14.96 -0.29 9.26
C GLN A 26 -13.68 -0.18 10.07
N GLU A 27 -13.06 -1.33 10.39
CA GLU A 27 -11.83 -1.38 11.17
C GLU A 27 -10.84 -0.36 10.59
N THR A 28 -10.56 0.67 11.38
CA THR A 28 -9.61 1.71 11.02
C THR A 28 -8.23 1.06 10.99
N VAL A 29 -7.60 1.11 9.82
CA VAL A 29 -6.29 0.50 9.64
C VAL A 29 -5.26 1.25 10.48
N LYS A 30 -4.42 0.51 11.19
CA LYS A 30 -3.41 1.08 12.10
C LYS A 30 -2.07 1.19 11.41
N VAL A 31 -1.29 2.22 11.70
CA VAL A 31 0.03 2.42 11.07
C VAL A 31 0.97 1.23 11.28
N PHE A 32 0.92 0.60 12.46
CA PHE A 32 1.78 -0.53 12.82
C PHE A 32 1.04 -1.87 12.91
N GLY A 33 -0.16 -1.99 12.32
CA GLY A 33 -0.96 -3.22 12.38
C GLY A 33 -0.53 -4.31 11.39
N GLY A 34 0.49 -4.04 10.57
CA GLY A 34 1.13 -5.00 9.68
C GLY A 34 0.36 -5.30 8.39
N ALA A 35 1.01 -6.03 7.47
CA ALA A 35 0.49 -6.26 6.11
C ALA A 35 -0.83 -7.06 6.06
N LYS A 36 -1.18 -7.80 7.12
CA LYS A 36 -2.41 -8.60 7.20
C LYS A 36 -3.69 -7.76 7.17
N GLN A 37 -3.60 -6.47 7.48
CA GLN A 37 -4.73 -5.54 7.42
C GLN A 37 -5.12 -5.17 5.97
N TYR A 38 -4.23 -5.45 5.02
CA TYR A 38 -4.39 -5.05 3.63
C TYR A 38 -4.57 -6.23 2.68
N ARG A 39 -5.11 -5.95 1.50
CA ARG A 39 -4.99 -6.82 0.34
C ARG A 39 -3.63 -6.60 -0.31
N THR A 40 -2.90 -7.70 -0.49
CA THR A 40 -1.51 -7.69 -0.98
C THR A 40 -1.33 -8.43 -2.31
N TRP A 41 -2.27 -9.29 -2.69
CA TRP A 41 -2.20 -10.02 -3.94
C TRP A 41 -3.03 -9.34 -5.01
N SER A 42 -2.50 -9.31 -6.22
CA SER A 42 -3.23 -8.92 -7.42
C SER A 42 -2.95 -9.91 -8.54
N ILE A 43 -3.93 -10.06 -9.43
CA ILE A 43 -3.75 -10.72 -10.72
C ILE A 43 -4.09 -9.71 -11.81
N GLY A 44 -3.50 -9.84 -12.99
CA GLY A 44 -3.85 -8.97 -14.10
C GLY A 44 -3.74 -9.66 -15.44
N VAL A 45 -4.44 -9.08 -16.39
CA VAL A 45 -4.43 -9.46 -17.80
C VAL A 45 -4.06 -8.23 -18.60
N ASN A 46 -3.20 -8.38 -19.60
CA ASN A 46 -2.76 -7.28 -20.44
C ASN A 46 -2.73 -7.69 -21.92
N ALA A 47 -2.89 -6.69 -22.78
CA ALA A 47 -2.73 -6.79 -24.21
C ALA A 47 -2.03 -5.53 -24.71
N GLY A 48 -1.24 -5.67 -25.77
CA GLY A 48 -0.32 -4.62 -26.15
C GLY A 48 0.36 -4.89 -27.48
N VAL A 49 1.32 -4.01 -27.78
CA VAL A 49 2.13 -4.07 -28.97
C VAL A 49 3.51 -4.60 -28.60
N LEU A 50 3.90 -5.68 -29.26
CA LEU A 50 5.26 -6.18 -29.31
C LEU A 50 5.99 -5.52 -30.48
N SER A 51 7.19 -5.02 -30.22
CA SER A 51 8.00 -4.34 -31.22
C SER A 51 9.47 -4.71 -31.05
N PRO A 52 10.22 -4.96 -32.12
CA PRO A 52 11.65 -5.27 -32.04
C PRO A 52 12.51 -4.03 -31.74
N ILE A 53 11.92 -2.84 -31.61
CA ILE A 53 12.66 -1.60 -31.32
C ILE A 53 12.40 -1.10 -29.90
N ILE A 54 13.36 -0.34 -29.37
CA ILE A 54 13.20 0.46 -28.14
C ILE A 54 13.41 1.95 -28.49
N PRO A 55 12.66 2.88 -27.87
CA PRO A 55 12.72 4.31 -28.17
C PRO A 55 14.01 4.99 -27.68
N PHE A 56 14.90 4.24 -27.01
CA PHE A 56 16.18 4.73 -26.50
C PHE A 56 17.30 3.77 -26.93
N GLY A 57 18.24 4.24 -27.75
CA GLY A 57 19.36 3.45 -28.27
C GLY A 57 19.50 3.49 -29.79
N THR A 58 20.48 2.76 -30.32
CA THR A 58 20.60 2.49 -31.76
C THR A 58 19.67 1.34 -32.12
N ASN A 59 18.81 1.52 -33.12
CA ASN A 59 17.89 0.50 -33.64
C ASN A 59 18.37 0.10 -35.03
N ASP A 60 18.62 -1.19 -35.26
CA ASP A 60 19.15 -1.70 -36.53
C ASP A 60 18.07 -1.81 -37.64
N TYR A 61 16.78 -1.72 -37.26
CA TYR A 61 15.63 -1.76 -38.16
C TYR A 61 14.74 -0.52 -37.94
N SER A 62 14.41 0.20 -39.03
CA SER A 62 13.65 1.48 -38.99
C SER A 62 12.20 1.36 -39.46
N GLU A 63 11.82 0.22 -40.03
CA GLU A 63 10.43 -0.14 -40.38
C GLU A 63 10.04 -1.34 -39.51
N TRP A 64 9.03 -1.19 -38.66
CA TRP A 64 8.60 -2.23 -37.71
C TRP A 64 7.11 -2.42 -37.83
N ASP A 65 6.67 -3.68 -37.80
CA ASP A 65 5.26 -4.03 -37.77
C ASP A 65 4.81 -4.16 -36.31
N ALA A 66 3.71 -3.48 -35.98
CA ALA A 66 3.12 -3.48 -34.65
C ALA A 66 2.35 -4.77 -34.43
N ASN A 67 2.94 -5.73 -33.70
CA ASN A 67 2.32 -7.03 -33.50
C ASN A 67 1.60 -7.12 -32.16
N LEU A 68 0.51 -7.90 -32.12
CA LEU A 68 -0.29 -8.07 -30.92
C LEU A 68 0.40 -9.03 -29.93
N GLY A 69 0.66 -8.56 -28.72
CA GLY A 69 1.07 -9.38 -27.59
C GLY A 69 0.04 -9.36 -26.47
N TYR A 70 -0.09 -10.46 -25.73
CA TYR A 70 -0.98 -10.55 -24.59
C TYR A 70 -0.36 -11.38 -23.47
N GLY A 71 -0.73 -11.05 -22.23
CA GLY A 71 -0.10 -11.60 -21.06
C GLY A 71 -0.97 -11.60 -19.82
N LEU A 72 -0.46 -12.31 -18.83
CA LEU A 72 -1.03 -12.47 -17.50
C LEU A 72 0.07 -12.21 -16.49
N PHE A 73 -0.30 -11.64 -15.34
CA PHE A 73 0.64 -11.50 -14.23
C PHE A 73 -0.01 -11.79 -12.89
N VAL A 74 0.83 -12.20 -11.94
CA VAL A 74 0.51 -12.28 -10.52
C VAL A 74 1.47 -11.35 -9.78
N LYS A 75 0.92 -10.48 -8.95
CA LYS A 75 1.69 -9.49 -8.19
C LYS A 75 1.43 -9.64 -6.69
N LYS A 76 2.50 -9.56 -5.90
CA LYS A 76 2.46 -9.54 -4.45
C LYS A 76 3.09 -8.25 -3.93
N GLN A 77 2.26 -7.37 -3.38
CA GLN A 77 2.67 -6.16 -2.69
C GLN A 77 3.29 -6.53 -1.33
N LEU A 78 4.56 -6.18 -1.15
CA LEU A 78 5.30 -6.46 0.09
C LEU A 78 5.38 -5.23 1.00
N ALA A 79 5.44 -4.03 0.40
CA ALA A 79 5.42 -2.74 1.07
C ALA A 79 4.58 -1.74 0.24
N PRO A 80 4.14 -0.60 0.78
CA PRO A 80 3.40 0.40 0.01
C PRO A 80 4.11 0.86 -1.29
N TYR A 81 5.44 0.84 -1.28
CA TYR A 81 6.28 1.25 -2.41
C TYR A 81 6.88 0.08 -3.20
N PHE A 82 6.78 -1.18 -2.74
CA PHE A 82 7.47 -2.31 -3.36
C PHE A 82 6.59 -3.56 -3.50
N ALA A 83 6.66 -4.19 -4.68
CA ALA A 83 6.00 -5.44 -4.99
C ALA A 83 6.91 -6.38 -5.79
N LEU A 84 6.61 -7.68 -5.72
CA LEU A 84 7.14 -8.67 -6.65
C LEU A 84 6.06 -9.03 -7.67
N LYS A 85 6.41 -9.13 -8.94
CA LYS A 85 5.51 -9.47 -10.05
C LYS A 85 6.07 -10.65 -10.84
N LEU A 86 5.31 -11.73 -10.90
CA LEU A 86 5.53 -12.82 -11.84
C LEU A 86 4.68 -12.53 -13.08
N ASP A 87 5.33 -12.38 -14.23
CA ASP A 87 4.75 -11.86 -15.46
C ASP A 87 5.01 -12.84 -16.59
N ALA A 88 4.00 -13.17 -17.37
CA ALA A 88 4.11 -14.03 -18.54
C ALA A 88 3.34 -13.43 -19.71
N HIS A 89 3.99 -13.27 -20.86
CA HIS A 89 3.35 -12.79 -22.08
C HIS A 89 3.80 -13.61 -23.29
N ARG A 90 3.00 -13.57 -24.36
CA ARG A 90 3.29 -14.22 -25.63
C ARG A 90 2.73 -13.38 -26.78
N GLY A 91 3.16 -13.67 -28.00
CA GLY A 91 2.67 -12.99 -29.21
C GLY A 91 3.57 -13.27 -30.40
N GLU A 92 3.41 -12.49 -31.45
CA GLU A 92 4.25 -12.58 -32.65
C GLU A 92 5.16 -11.36 -32.74
N LEU A 93 6.34 -11.53 -33.32
CA LEU A 93 7.29 -10.46 -33.65
C LEU A 93 7.61 -10.54 -35.13
N SER A 94 7.20 -9.54 -35.90
CA SER A 94 7.51 -9.42 -37.31
C SER A 94 8.13 -8.06 -37.63
N ALA A 95 9.04 -8.05 -38.59
CA ALA A 95 9.59 -6.82 -39.16
C ALA A 95 9.97 -7.03 -40.63
N SER A 96 9.93 -5.93 -41.39
CA SER A 96 10.37 -5.87 -42.77
C SER A 96 11.34 -4.72 -42.98
N ASN A 97 12.26 -4.84 -43.93
CA ASN A 97 13.16 -3.75 -44.31
C ASN A 97 12.98 -3.41 -45.80
N LYS A 98 13.30 -2.17 -46.20
CA LYS A 98 13.22 -1.65 -47.59
C LYS A 98 14.01 -2.47 -48.62
N ALA A 99 14.90 -3.34 -48.16
CA ALA A 99 15.65 -4.29 -48.99
C ALA A 99 14.88 -5.58 -49.33
N GLY A 100 13.63 -5.76 -48.85
CA GLY A 100 12.78 -6.92 -49.13
C GLY A 100 13.03 -8.14 -48.22
N GLN A 101 13.79 -7.97 -47.14
CA GLN A 101 13.98 -8.99 -46.11
C GLN A 101 12.93 -8.83 -45.01
N SER A 102 12.29 -9.94 -44.63
CA SER A 102 11.27 -10.01 -43.59
C SER A 102 11.54 -11.17 -42.65
N PHE A 103 11.35 -10.97 -41.35
CA PHE A 103 11.30 -12.07 -40.38
C PHE A 103 9.95 -12.06 -39.67
N SER A 104 9.48 -13.26 -39.31
CA SER A 104 8.39 -13.46 -38.36
C SER A 104 8.87 -14.51 -37.35
N THR A 105 8.80 -14.16 -36.08
CA THR A 105 9.24 -14.96 -34.94
C THR A 105 8.07 -15.09 -33.98
N ASP A 106 7.66 -16.32 -33.71
CA ASP A 106 6.64 -16.58 -32.70
C ASP A 106 7.26 -16.60 -31.30
N LEU A 107 6.83 -15.66 -30.45
CA LEU A 107 7.19 -15.62 -29.05
C LEU A 107 6.28 -16.58 -28.28
N ASN A 108 6.67 -17.85 -28.23
CA ASN A 108 5.93 -18.92 -27.56
C ASN A 108 5.60 -18.56 -26.09
N TYR A 109 6.61 -18.08 -25.36
CA TYR A 109 6.42 -17.53 -24.01
C TYR A 109 7.56 -16.59 -23.64
N ALA A 110 7.27 -15.57 -22.85
CA ALA A 110 8.24 -14.76 -22.12
C ALA A 110 7.79 -14.67 -20.66
N ALA A 111 8.46 -15.40 -19.78
CA ALA A 111 8.14 -15.47 -18.34
C ALA A 111 9.23 -14.78 -17.53
N SER A 112 8.86 -13.92 -16.58
CA SER A 112 9.82 -13.14 -15.81
C SER A 112 9.37 -12.83 -14.39
N LEU A 113 10.35 -12.72 -13.49
CA LEU A 113 10.17 -12.22 -12.13
C LEU A 113 10.72 -10.79 -12.05
N LYS A 114 9.84 -9.84 -11.77
CA LYS A 114 10.14 -8.40 -11.72
C LYS A 114 9.95 -7.86 -10.30
N GLY A 115 10.90 -7.07 -9.82
CA GLY A 115 10.70 -6.15 -8.70
C GLY A 115 10.03 -4.88 -9.21
N VAL A 116 8.93 -4.47 -8.58
CA VAL A 116 8.14 -3.28 -8.95
C VAL A 116 8.24 -2.25 -7.83
N VAL A 117 8.70 -1.06 -8.16
CA VAL A 117 8.80 0.08 -7.25
C VAL A 117 7.77 1.13 -7.67
N ASN A 118 6.84 1.45 -6.78
CA ASN A 118 5.89 2.54 -6.99
C ASN A 118 6.60 3.88 -6.75
N VAL A 119 6.61 4.75 -7.76
CA VAL A 119 7.24 6.07 -7.75
C VAL A 119 6.16 7.14 -7.67
N GLY A 120 6.39 8.19 -6.88
CA GLY A 120 5.43 9.31 -6.76
C GLY A 120 4.17 8.99 -5.95
N SER A 121 4.11 7.83 -5.28
CA SER A 121 2.99 7.47 -4.38
C SER A 121 2.98 8.24 -3.05
N ILE A 122 4.01 9.07 -2.78
CA ILE A 122 4.08 9.94 -1.60
C ILE A 122 3.59 11.34 -2.00
N SER A 123 2.28 11.48 -2.20
CA SER A 123 1.66 12.81 -2.34
C SER A 123 1.25 13.30 -0.96
N PHE A 124 1.83 14.43 -0.52
CA PHE A 124 1.38 15.15 0.68
C PHE A 124 0.09 15.95 0.43
N LEU A 125 -0.33 16.09 -0.83
CA LEU A 125 -1.46 16.94 -1.23
C LEU A 125 -2.78 16.17 -1.31
N GLN A 126 -2.75 14.85 -1.49
CA GLN A 126 -3.96 14.03 -1.65
C GLN A 126 -3.95 12.83 -0.70
N LYS A 127 -5.03 12.69 0.10
CA LYS A 127 -5.19 11.58 1.04
C LYS A 127 -5.30 10.19 0.38
N GLN A 128 -5.72 10.14 -0.88
CA GLN A 128 -5.87 8.90 -1.65
C GLN A 128 -5.29 9.09 -3.06
N ASN A 129 -4.37 8.21 -3.46
CA ASN A 129 -3.83 8.22 -4.81
C ASN A 129 -4.79 7.46 -5.74
N SER A 130 -5.27 8.13 -6.79
CA SER A 130 -5.97 7.49 -7.92
C SER A 130 -5.02 7.14 -9.06
N LEU A 131 -3.81 7.69 -9.04
CA LEU A 131 -2.76 7.51 -10.04
C LEU A 131 -1.48 7.07 -9.33
N GLY A 132 -0.82 6.04 -9.83
CA GLY A 132 0.46 5.57 -9.29
C GLY A 132 1.42 5.24 -10.42
N PHE A 133 2.58 5.89 -10.44
CA PHE A 133 3.64 5.55 -11.37
C PHE A 133 4.45 4.39 -10.79
N PHE A 134 5.02 3.56 -11.65
CA PHE A 134 5.93 2.51 -11.21
C PHE A 134 7.08 2.33 -12.19
N VAL A 135 8.19 1.86 -11.65
CA VAL A 135 9.32 1.33 -12.40
C VAL A 135 9.50 -0.13 -12.01
N GLN A 136 9.99 -0.95 -12.93
CA GLN A 136 10.20 -2.36 -12.67
C GLN A 136 11.44 -2.87 -13.39
N ALA A 137 12.10 -3.84 -12.76
CA ALA A 137 13.24 -4.53 -13.35
C ALA A 137 13.28 -5.98 -12.84
N GLY A 138 13.84 -6.89 -13.62
CA GLY A 138 13.84 -8.30 -13.26
C GLY A 138 14.75 -9.17 -14.11
N ALA A 139 14.47 -10.46 -14.07
CA ALA A 139 15.07 -11.47 -14.93
C ALA A 139 13.98 -12.44 -15.40
N GLY A 140 14.13 -12.95 -16.62
CA GLY A 140 13.17 -13.86 -17.22
C GLY A 140 13.78 -14.84 -18.19
N LEU A 141 12.98 -15.80 -18.60
CA LEU A 141 13.28 -16.78 -19.63
C LEU A 141 12.23 -16.64 -20.73
N THR A 142 12.70 -16.55 -21.96
CA THR A 142 11.87 -16.51 -23.15
C THR A 142 12.07 -17.79 -23.95
N GLY A 143 11.03 -18.23 -24.64
CA GLY A 143 11.07 -19.28 -25.64
C GLY A 143 10.51 -18.73 -26.95
N TYR A 144 11.23 -18.89 -28.05
CA TYR A 144 10.83 -18.38 -29.36
C TYR A 144 11.21 -19.35 -30.48
N ASP A 145 10.47 -19.29 -31.58
CA ASP A 145 10.77 -20.01 -32.81
C ASP A 145 11.05 -18.99 -33.93
N PRO A 146 12.32 -18.88 -34.40
CA PRO A 146 12.68 -17.96 -35.49
C PRO A 146 12.29 -18.48 -36.89
N GLY A 147 11.65 -19.65 -36.99
CA GLY A 147 11.23 -20.23 -38.27
C GLY A 147 12.39 -20.81 -39.09
N ASP A 148 13.53 -21.08 -38.46
CA ASP A 148 14.71 -21.68 -39.09
C ASP A 148 14.86 -23.17 -38.77
N ALA A 149 15.81 -23.84 -39.45
CA ALA A 149 16.04 -25.28 -39.29
C ALA A 149 16.52 -25.70 -37.87
N ALA A 150 16.83 -24.74 -36.99
CA ALA A 150 17.27 -25.02 -35.63
C ALA A 150 16.10 -25.19 -34.63
N GLY A 151 14.88 -24.79 -35.00
CA GLY A 151 13.67 -24.94 -34.19
C GLY A 151 13.61 -24.05 -32.94
N GLU A 152 12.79 -24.44 -31.96
CA GLU A 152 12.54 -23.68 -30.74
C GLU A 152 13.80 -23.45 -29.89
N ARG A 153 13.99 -22.21 -29.43
CA ARG A 153 15.10 -21.80 -28.55
C ARG A 153 14.57 -21.21 -27.26
N SER A 154 15.36 -21.28 -26.18
CA SER A 154 15.06 -20.59 -24.94
C SER A 154 16.26 -19.82 -24.41
N GLU A 155 16.02 -18.58 -23.99
CA GLU A 155 17.07 -17.63 -23.62
C GLU A 155 16.69 -16.80 -22.40
N LEU A 156 17.71 -16.32 -21.68
CA LEU A 156 17.54 -15.41 -20.56
C LEU A 156 17.44 -13.97 -21.06
N PHE A 157 16.51 -13.23 -20.48
CA PHE A 157 16.33 -11.81 -20.75
C PHE A 157 16.17 -11.00 -19.48
N ILE A 158 16.53 -9.71 -19.56
CA ILE A 158 16.40 -8.74 -18.50
C ILE A 158 15.31 -7.75 -18.88
N PRO A 159 14.11 -7.81 -18.27
CA PRO A 159 13.10 -6.79 -18.43
C PRO A 159 13.41 -5.56 -17.58
N VAL A 160 13.33 -4.37 -18.18
CA VAL A 160 13.30 -3.07 -17.50
C VAL A 160 12.12 -2.28 -18.04
N GLY A 161 11.29 -1.74 -17.16
CA GLY A 161 10.08 -1.06 -17.60
C GLY A 161 9.58 0.01 -16.67
N VAL A 162 8.64 0.77 -17.21
CA VAL A 162 7.95 1.87 -16.53
C VAL A 162 6.46 1.76 -16.81
N GLY A 163 5.64 2.31 -15.93
CA GLY A 163 4.21 2.32 -16.17
C GLY A 163 3.42 3.14 -15.18
N VAL A 164 2.11 3.08 -15.38
CA VAL A 164 1.10 3.83 -14.65
C VAL A 164 -0.03 2.89 -14.28
N ASN A 165 -0.42 2.93 -13.02
CA ASN A 165 -1.64 2.33 -12.51
C ASN A 165 -2.67 3.43 -12.26
N ILE A 166 -3.89 3.24 -12.75
CA ILE A 166 -5.02 4.13 -12.54
C ILE A 166 -6.09 3.36 -11.79
N LYS A 167 -6.46 3.84 -10.61
CA LYS A 167 -7.49 3.24 -9.77
C LYS A 167 -8.87 3.46 -10.39
N LEU A 168 -9.49 2.40 -10.90
CA LEU A 168 -10.85 2.44 -11.43
C LEU A 168 -11.90 2.16 -10.34
N GLY A 169 -11.51 1.44 -9.28
CA GLY A 169 -12.37 1.15 -8.14
C GLY A 169 -11.61 0.59 -6.95
N GLN A 170 -12.33 -0.06 -6.03
CA GLN A 170 -11.70 -0.71 -4.86
C GLN A 170 -11.00 -2.03 -5.22
N VAL A 171 -11.37 -2.67 -6.33
CA VAL A 171 -10.86 -3.99 -6.73
C VAL A 171 -10.11 -3.92 -8.06
N VAL A 172 -10.51 -3.02 -8.96
CA VAL A 172 -10.00 -2.97 -10.32
C VAL A 172 -9.16 -1.71 -10.52
N ALA A 173 -8.03 -1.86 -11.20
CA ALA A 173 -7.20 -0.78 -11.71
C ALA A 173 -6.87 -0.99 -13.19
N LEU A 174 -6.75 0.10 -13.95
CA LEU A 174 -6.16 0.10 -15.27
C LEU A 174 -4.64 0.15 -15.11
N ASN A 175 -3.94 -0.71 -15.83
CA ASN A 175 -2.49 -0.80 -15.83
C ASN A 175 -1.99 -0.49 -17.24
N LEU A 176 -1.16 0.55 -17.36
CA LEU A 176 -0.45 0.90 -18.59
C LEU A 176 1.04 0.70 -18.33
N GLY A 177 1.76 0.07 -19.26
CA GLY A 177 3.17 -0.22 -19.06
C GLY A 177 3.95 -0.30 -20.35
N TYR A 178 5.26 -0.10 -20.23
CA TYR A 178 6.23 -0.29 -21.28
C TYR A 178 7.43 -1.05 -20.72
N ASP A 179 7.71 -2.22 -21.28
CA ASP A 179 8.86 -3.04 -20.92
C ASP A 179 9.84 -3.06 -22.10
N ALA A 180 11.11 -2.71 -21.83
CA ALA A 180 12.24 -3.00 -22.69
C ALA A 180 12.91 -4.27 -22.18
N ASN A 181 13.03 -5.28 -23.06
CA ASN A 181 13.58 -6.59 -22.74
C ASN A 181 14.91 -6.74 -23.48
N PHE A 182 15.97 -6.99 -22.72
CA PHE A 182 17.32 -7.15 -23.24
C PHE A 182 17.72 -8.62 -23.15
N LEU A 183 18.07 -9.25 -24.26
CA LEU A 183 18.60 -10.60 -24.24
C LEU A 183 20.09 -10.60 -23.91
N ASP A 184 20.57 -11.72 -23.38
CA ASP A 184 22.00 -11.94 -23.14
C ASP A 184 22.69 -12.73 -24.27
N ALA A 185 21.96 -13.11 -25.32
CA ALA A 185 22.46 -13.87 -26.47
C ALA A 185 22.43 -13.06 -27.79
N ASP A 186 23.14 -13.56 -28.79
CA ASP A 186 23.53 -12.90 -30.05
C ASP A 186 22.92 -13.55 -31.31
N ASN A 187 21.82 -14.32 -31.19
CA ASN A 187 21.36 -15.25 -32.24
C ASN A 187 19.86 -15.18 -32.60
N ILE A 188 19.15 -14.06 -32.39
CA ILE A 188 17.76 -13.92 -32.88
C ILE A 188 17.69 -13.77 -34.42
N GLU A 189 18.79 -13.38 -35.07
CA GLU A 189 18.79 -12.92 -36.47
C GLU A 189 18.92 -14.02 -37.55
N GLY A 190 18.87 -15.31 -37.19
CA GLY A 190 18.82 -16.38 -38.18
C GLY A 190 20.02 -16.41 -39.14
N GLY A 191 21.20 -16.80 -38.64
CA GLY A 191 22.25 -17.44 -39.44
C GLY A 191 22.68 -16.78 -40.76
N GLN A 192 23.31 -15.60 -40.72
CA GLN A 192 24.28 -15.23 -41.77
C GLN A 192 25.36 -14.22 -41.31
N GLY A 193 26.44 -14.74 -40.71
CA GLY A 193 27.81 -14.27 -40.93
C GLY A 193 28.22 -12.88 -40.42
N TRP A 194 28.86 -12.84 -39.25
CA TRP A 194 30.12 -12.16 -38.95
C TRP A 194 30.54 -10.98 -39.86
N LEU A 195 29.83 -9.85 -39.82
CA LEU A 195 30.27 -8.61 -40.48
C LEU A 195 29.95 -7.37 -39.63
N ASN A 196 30.38 -7.37 -38.36
CA ASN A 196 31.01 -6.24 -37.66
C ASN A 196 31.17 -6.59 -36.19
N GLY A 197 32.41 -6.57 -35.69
CA GLY A 197 32.68 -6.74 -34.26
C GLY A 197 32.08 -5.60 -33.45
N SER A 198 30.93 -5.84 -32.83
CA SER A 198 30.47 -5.22 -31.59
C SER A 198 29.24 -5.97 -31.10
N ALA A 199 29.17 -6.18 -29.78
CA ALA A 199 28.16 -6.95 -29.08
C ALA A 199 26.75 -6.33 -29.20
N ASN A 200 26.07 -6.59 -30.31
CA ASN A 200 24.67 -6.22 -30.49
C ASN A 200 23.81 -7.24 -29.73
N LYS A 201 23.55 -6.95 -28.45
CA LYS A 201 22.56 -7.69 -27.66
C LYS A 201 21.18 -7.46 -28.25
N ASP A 202 20.50 -8.53 -28.66
CA ASP A 202 19.14 -8.50 -29.18
C ASP A 202 18.16 -7.94 -28.13
N ARG A 203 17.09 -7.27 -28.59
CA ARG A 203 16.11 -6.59 -27.72
C ARG A 203 14.73 -6.64 -28.32
N TRP A 204 13.71 -6.64 -27.46
CA TRP A 204 12.34 -6.33 -27.87
C TRP A 204 11.66 -5.46 -26.84
N SER A 205 10.61 -4.77 -27.24
CA SER A 205 9.76 -4.03 -26.35
C SER A 205 8.32 -4.51 -26.35
N TYR A 206 7.67 -4.30 -25.22
CA TYR A 206 6.27 -4.60 -25.01
C TYR A 206 5.57 -3.41 -24.37
N GLY A 207 4.79 -2.69 -25.15
CA GLY A 207 3.90 -1.62 -24.66
C GLY A 207 2.50 -2.17 -24.47
N TYR A 208 1.93 -2.08 -23.27
CA TYR A 208 0.67 -2.76 -22.94
C TYR A 208 -0.31 -1.91 -22.14
N ALA A 209 -1.59 -2.27 -22.29
CA ALA A 209 -2.68 -1.85 -21.46
C ALA A 209 -3.40 -3.09 -20.89
N GLY A 210 -3.82 -3.03 -19.64
CA GLY A 210 -4.38 -4.18 -18.94
C GLY A 210 -5.23 -3.82 -17.75
N LEU A 211 -5.91 -4.82 -17.22
CA LEU A 211 -6.68 -4.71 -15.99
C LEU A 211 -6.00 -5.48 -14.87
N GLU A 212 -5.84 -4.83 -13.73
CA GLU A 212 -5.35 -5.42 -12.50
C GLU A 212 -6.49 -5.58 -11.49
N PHE A 213 -6.61 -6.77 -10.92
CA PHE A 213 -7.61 -7.14 -9.92
C PHE A 213 -6.94 -7.44 -8.59
N THR A 214 -7.19 -6.61 -7.58
CA THR A 214 -6.69 -6.82 -6.21
C THR A 214 -7.54 -7.88 -5.47
N LEU A 215 -6.91 -8.98 -5.09
CA LEU A 215 -7.54 -10.13 -4.44
C LEU A 215 -7.68 -9.99 -2.92
N GLY A 216 -8.73 -10.58 -2.37
CA GLY A 216 -9.01 -10.67 -0.93
C GLY A 216 -10.34 -10.02 -0.52
N SER A 217 -10.59 -9.95 0.79
CA SER A 217 -11.83 -9.40 1.34
C SER A 217 -12.02 -7.92 0.99
N LYS A 218 -13.22 -7.54 0.56
CA LYS A 218 -13.61 -6.13 0.31
C LYS A 218 -13.54 -5.25 1.56
N ALA A 219 -13.60 -5.85 2.75
CA ALA A 219 -13.44 -5.13 4.01
C ALA A 219 -12.03 -4.57 4.21
N LYS A 220 -11.02 -5.13 3.51
CA LYS A 220 -9.62 -4.71 3.64
C LYS A 220 -9.22 -3.75 2.50
N PRO A 221 -8.59 -2.61 2.79
CA PRO A 221 -8.06 -1.74 1.73
C PRO A 221 -6.88 -2.40 1.01
N SER A 222 -6.59 -1.94 -0.21
CA SER A 222 -5.44 -2.39 -0.98
C SER A 222 -4.16 -1.72 -0.48
N LEU A 223 -3.10 -2.51 -0.27
CA LEU A 223 -1.81 -1.99 0.20
C LEU A 223 -1.17 -1.05 -0.83
N GLN A 224 -1.35 -1.32 -2.12
CA GLN A 224 -0.80 -0.52 -3.22
C GLN A 224 -1.32 0.93 -3.21
N TRP A 225 -2.57 1.13 -2.82
CA TRP A 225 -3.23 2.43 -2.82
C TRP A 225 -3.22 3.09 -1.43
N ASN A 226 -2.59 2.47 -0.43
CA ASN A 226 -2.54 3.00 0.91
C ASN A 226 -1.40 4.00 1.05
N ASN A 227 -1.72 5.21 1.52
CA ASN A 227 -0.74 6.21 1.91
C ASN A 227 -0.49 6.07 3.43
N ALA A 228 0.71 5.62 3.81
CA ALA A 228 1.06 5.43 5.21
C ALA A 228 0.98 6.74 6.03
N ILE A 229 1.26 7.88 5.39
CA ILE A 229 1.20 9.20 6.05
C ILE A 229 -0.25 9.61 6.33
N SER A 230 -1.18 9.30 5.41
CA SER A 230 -2.60 9.57 5.69
C SER A 230 -3.15 8.65 6.77
N THR A 231 -2.72 7.37 6.81
CA THR A 231 -3.06 6.46 7.90
C THR A 231 -2.57 6.99 9.25
N LEU A 232 -1.33 7.49 9.33
CA LEU A 232 -0.78 8.09 10.55
C LEU A 232 -1.54 9.33 10.98
N TYR A 233 -1.88 10.20 10.02
CA TYR A 233 -2.63 11.40 10.31
C TYR A 233 -4.04 11.11 10.81
N ASP A 234 -4.71 10.13 10.22
CA ASP A 234 -6.06 9.72 10.60
C ASP A 234 -6.04 9.06 12.00
N GLU A 235 -5.02 8.26 12.33
CA GLU A 235 -4.80 7.71 13.67
C GLU A 235 -4.51 8.79 14.72
N LEU A 236 -3.67 9.79 14.40
CA LEU A 236 -3.37 10.93 15.28
C LEU A 236 -4.57 11.86 15.50
N LYS A 237 -5.49 11.93 14.54
CA LYS A 237 -6.68 12.79 14.61
C LYS A 237 -7.88 12.12 15.25
N ASP A 238 -7.80 10.84 15.57
CA ASP A 238 -8.91 10.09 16.14
C ASP A 238 -9.36 10.73 17.48
N PRO A 239 -10.63 11.18 17.60
CA PRO A 239 -11.18 11.68 18.86
C PRO A 239 -11.03 10.71 20.03
N ALA A 240 -10.96 9.40 19.76
CA ALA A 240 -10.72 8.41 20.80
C ALA A 240 -9.39 8.64 21.53
N LEU A 241 -8.33 8.99 20.79
CA LEU A 241 -7.02 9.29 21.39
C LEU A 241 -7.06 10.55 22.26
N ARG A 242 -7.89 11.53 21.89
CA ARG A 242 -8.12 12.73 22.70
C ARG A 242 -8.85 12.40 24.00
N ASN A 243 -9.87 11.55 23.94
CA ASN A 243 -10.59 11.09 25.12
C ASN A 243 -9.67 10.35 26.09
N ASP A 244 -8.77 9.50 25.57
CA ASP A 244 -7.79 8.77 26.39
C ASP A 244 -6.78 9.74 27.05
N VAL A 245 -6.29 10.74 26.31
CA VAL A 245 -5.40 11.78 26.86
C VAL A 245 -6.12 12.63 27.92
N GLU A 246 -7.38 13.00 27.69
CA GLU A 246 -8.19 13.72 28.67
C GLU A 246 -8.45 12.88 29.93
N GLN A 247 -8.70 11.58 29.77
CA GLN A 247 -8.87 10.65 30.88
C GLN A 247 -7.58 10.46 31.67
N LEU A 248 -6.43 10.32 31.01
CA LEU A 248 -5.14 10.25 31.67
C LEU A 248 -4.84 11.54 32.43
N LYS A 249 -5.12 12.70 31.82
CA LYS A 249 -4.93 14.00 32.45
C LYS A 249 -5.82 14.17 33.70
N SER A 250 -7.08 13.73 33.65
CA SER A 250 -7.97 13.79 34.82
C SER A 250 -7.51 12.88 35.95
N ARG A 251 -7.02 11.67 35.64
CA ARG A 251 -6.44 10.75 36.62
C ARG A 251 -5.17 11.33 37.26
N THR A 252 -4.28 11.91 36.47
CA THR A 252 -3.07 12.56 36.99
C THR A 252 -3.43 13.71 37.91
N SER A 253 -4.34 14.59 37.51
CA SER A 253 -4.77 15.72 38.34
C SER A 253 -5.43 15.25 39.65
N ALA A 254 -6.20 14.15 39.62
CA ALA A 254 -6.78 13.57 40.83
C ALA A 254 -5.70 13.00 41.77
N VAL A 255 -4.69 12.32 41.24
CA VAL A 255 -3.57 11.79 42.03
C VAL A 255 -2.72 12.93 42.61
N GLU A 256 -2.44 13.98 41.83
CA GLU A 256 -1.75 15.17 42.31
C GLU A 256 -2.49 15.80 43.50
N GLY A 257 -3.81 15.99 43.39
CA GLY A 257 -4.62 16.50 44.50
C GLY A 257 -4.64 15.57 45.72
N GLN A 258 -4.64 14.24 45.53
CA GLN A 258 -4.50 13.29 46.63
C GLN A 258 -3.13 13.40 47.31
N VAL A 259 -2.05 13.51 46.53
CA VAL A 259 -0.69 13.68 47.06
C VAL A 259 -0.56 14.99 47.82
N ASP A 260 -1.14 16.07 47.31
CA ASP A 260 -1.13 17.37 47.99
C ASP A 260 -1.86 17.29 49.34
N ASN A 261 -3.02 16.63 49.39
CA ASN A 261 -3.73 16.40 50.65
C ASN A 261 -2.95 15.53 51.63
N LEU A 262 -2.23 14.51 51.15
CA LEU A 262 -1.38 13.64 51.98
C LEU A 262 -0.11 14.33 52.50
N LYS A 263 0.32 15.43 51.86
CA LYS A 263 1.49 16.21 52.25
C LYS A 263 1.13 17.49 52.99
N LYS A 264 -0.16 17.81 53.07
CA LYS A 264 -0.62 19.04 53.70
C LYS A 264 -0.37 18.97 55.20
N ASP A 265 0.29 20.00 55.72
CA ASP A 265 0.58 20.25 57.12
C ASP A 265 0.15 21.69 57.39
N SER A 266 -1.00 21.86 58.05
CA SER A 266 -1.72 23.12 58.14
C SER A 266 -1.23 24.03 59.27
N ASP A 267 -0.62 23.48 60.33
CA ASP A 267 -0.04 24.23 61.45
C ASP A 267 1.51 24.23 61.45
N GLY A 268 2.13 23.45 60.56
CA GLY A 268 3.54 23.50 60.25
C GLY A 268 4.41 22.85 61.32
N ASP A 269 3.86 21.87 62.04
CA ASP A 269 4.57 21.17 63.12
C ASP A 269 5.41 19.98 62.63
N GLY A 270 5.31 19.65 61.34
CA GLY A 270 6.05 18.58 60.66
C GLY A 270 5.29 17.28 60.50
N VAL A 271 4.04 17.19 60.93
CA VAL A 271 3.13 16.05 60.72
C VAL A 271 2.02 16.45 59.76
N SER A 272 1.75 15.65 58.73
CA SER A 272 0.64 15.97 57.82
C SER A 272 -0.70 15.87 58.55
N ASP A 273 -1.64 16.77 58.21
CA ASP A 273 -3.02 16.85 58.70
C ASP A 273 -3.73 15.49 58.78
N GLN A 274 -3.45 14.56 57.85
CA GLN A 274 -4.09 13.25 57.85
C GLN A 274 -3.61 12.34 59.00
N PHE A 275 -2.40 12.57 59.49
CA PHE A 275 -1.76 11.79 60.55
C PHE A 275 -1.70 12.56 61.88
N ASP A 276 -1.98 13.85 61.87
CA ASP A 276 -2.01 14.71 63.05
C ASP A 276 -3.28 14.48 63.90
N LYS A 277 -3.07 14.20 65.19
CA LYS A 277 -4.13 14.01 66.18
C LYS A 277 -4.34 15.25 67.06
N CYS A 278 -3.44 16.21 67.01
CA CYS A 278 -3.39 17.40 67.85
C CYS A 278 -3.34 18.68 66.98
N PRO A 279 -4.42 19.00 66.23
CA PRO A 279 -4.42 20.13 65.32
C PRO A 279 -4.30 21.47 66.03
N ASN A 280 -3.61 22.43 65.38
CA ASN A 280 -3.28 23.77 65.85
C ASN A 280 -2.13 23.82 66.87
N THR A 281 -1.15 22.94 66.72
CA THR A 281 0.07 23.01 67.51
C THR A 281 0.84 24.29 67.14
N PRO A 282 1.27 25.11 68.13
CA PRO A 282 2.03 26.33 67.84
C PRO A 282 3.32 26.01 67.10
N SER A 283 3.57 26.75 66.01
CA SER A 283 4.77 26.59 65.18
C SER A 283 6.05 26.64 66.03
N GLY A 284 6.94 25.65 65.84
CA GLY A 284 8.19 25.49 66.59
C GLY A 284 8.09 24.61 67.85
N THR A 285 6.90 24.10 68.18
CA THR A 285 6.73 23.09 69.25
C THR A 285 7.29 21.74 68.80
N LYS A 286 8.02 21.04 69.68
CA LYS A 286 8.46 19.67 69.40
C LYS A 286 7.29 18.70 69.57
N VAL A 287 6.87 18.07 68.48
CA VAL A 287 5.80 17.07 68.45
C VAL A 287 6.33 15.65 68.30
N ASP A 288 5.51 14.66 68.66
CA ASP A 288 5.76 13.25 68.38
C ASP A 288 5.26 12.85 66.97
N GLY A 289 5.35 11.56 66.63
CA GLY A 289 4.87 11.05 65.33
C GLY A 289 3.35 11.12 65.13
N ALA A 290 2.59 11.65 66.10
CA ALA A 290 1.16 11.87 66.01
C ALA A 290 0.79 13.37 66.02
N GLY A 291 1.77 14.28 65.96
CA GLY A 291 1.55 15.74 65.97
C GLY A 291 1.30 16.32 67.37
N CYS A 292 1.46 15.53 68.43
CA CYS A 292 1.14 15.97 69.78
C CYS A 292 2.38 16.50 70.54
N PRO A 293 2.25 17.57 71.36
CA PRO A 293 3.38 18.14 72.08
C PRO A 293 4.07 17.15 73.02
N LEU A 294 5.40 17.08 72.95
CA LEU A 294 6.19 16.26 73.86
C LEU A 294 6.14 16.85 75.28
N ILE A 295 5.50 16.13 76.21
CA ILE A 295 5.53 16.46 77.63
C ILE A 295 6.93 16.12 78.16
N VAL A 296 7.83 17.10 78.17
CA VAL A 296 9.10 16.94 78.89
C VAL A 296 8.84 17.11 80.38
N PRO A 297 8.99 16.07 81.22
CA PRO A 297 8.93 16.26 82.67
C PRO A 297 10.03 17.24 83.05
N GLN A 298 9.64 18.36 83.66
CA GLN A 298 10.58 19.35 84.20
C GLN A 298 11.48 18.64 85.20
N ALA A 299 12.76 18.46 84.86
CA ALA A 299 13.76 17.96 85.79
C ALA A 299 13.81 18.93 86.97
N LYS A 300 13.46 18.43 88.14
CA LYS A 300 13.40 19.17 89.39
C LYS A 300 14.80 19.41 89.94
#